data_AF-A0A4Z1PM67-F1
#
_entry.id   AF-A0A4Z1PM67-F1
#
_cell.length_a   1.000
_cell.length_b   1.000
_cell.length_c   1.000
_cell.angle_alpha   90.00
_cell.angle_beta   90.00
_cell.angle_gamma   90.00
#
_symmetry.space_group_name_H-M   'P 1'
#
loop_
_entity.id
_entity.type
_entity.pdbx_description
1 polymer ?
#
loop_
_entity_poly.entity_id
_entity_poly.type
_entity_poly.pdbx_seq_one_letter_code
_entity_poly.pdbx_strand_id
1 'polypeptide(L)'
;MSNFTPINDNIKTEDLVDAIEAPEAPKTPKRKSAAQGGTPKKAKNDTPKSSGRNIKSSKIPESFDELAEEDKMLIEWKERGEGWNTINEEWNRITGNMPGKSTLPVRIGRIKAALACVAPEDIAKMVEYEAVVTQEIEAEYKDALAKKWTRVSKRMEDNGIQNYPAATLEKQFKKMKACGTLGNATQSAPAEADGADAEMES
;
A
#
# COMPACT_ATOMS: atom_id res chain seq x y z
N MET A 1 33.46 33.56 27.95
CA MET A 1 32.34 33.03 28.75
C MET A 1 31.08 33.26 27.94
N SER A 2 30.68 32.27 27.14
CA SER A 2 29.55 32.38 26.22
C SER A 2 28.34 31.68 26.84
N ASN A 3 27.26 32.43 26.99
CA ASN A 3 26.03 32.04 27.68
C ASN A 3 25.28 30.96 26.91
N PHE A 4 25.14 29.79 27.54
CA PHE A 4 24.26 28.71 27.11
C PHE A 4 22.92 28.88 27.83
N THR A 5 21.84 29.14 27.08
CA THR A 5 20.47 29.16 27.63
C THR A 5 19.82 27.81 27.33
N PRO A 6 19.48 26.99 28.34
CA PRO A 6 18.76 25.74 28.12
C PRO A 6 17.29 26.04 27.79
N ILE A 7 16.79 25.47 26.68
CA ILE A 7 15.36 25.42 26.39
C ILE A 7 14.76 24.34 27.28
N ASN A 8 13.99 24.81 28.25
CA ASN A 8 13.27 24.06 29.26
C ASN A 8 12.22 23.14 28.64
N ASP A 9 12.17 21.92 29.18
CA ASP A 9 11.13 20.91 29.01
C ASP A 9 9.75 21.46 29.38
N ASN A 10 8.78 21.37 28.46
CA ASN A 10 7.36 21.31 28.80
C ASN A 10 6.53 20.77 27.63
N ILE A 11 6.59 19.46 27.38
CA ILE A 11 5.49 18.76 26.73
C ILE A 11 4.95 17.75 27.73
N LYS A 12 3.88 18.16 28.39
CA LYS A 12 2.99 17.29 29.15
C LYS A 12 2.45 16.23 28.20
N THR A 13 2.83 14.99 28.47
CA THR A 13 1.99 13.82 28.22
C THR A 13 0.77 13.93 29.16
N GLU A 14 -0.33 13.22 28.89
CA GLU A 14 -1.68 13.40 29.46
C GLU A 14 -2.54 14.48 28.75
N ASP A 15 -3.77 14.10 28.34
CA ASP A 15 -4.83 14.88 27.67
C ASP A 15 -4.88 14.92 26.12
N LEU A 16 -5.21 13.78 25.51
CA LEU A 16 -6.13 13.70 24.35
C LEU A 16 -6.57 12.25 24.11
N VAL A 17 -7.22 11.67 25.11
CA VAL A 17 -8.16 10.56 24.93
C VAL A 17 -9.56 11.16 24.97
N ASP A 18 -10.20 11.28 23.81
CA ASP A 18 -11.62 10.97 23.58
C ASP A 18 -12.11 11.55 22.26
N ALA A 19 -13.02 10.81 21.63
CA ALA A 19 -13.83 11.16 20.46
C ALA A 19 -13.14 11.10 19.08
N ILE A 20 -12.96 9.88 18.56
CA ILE A 20 -13.20 9.63 17.13
C ILE A 20 -14.21 8.49 17.01
N GLU A 21 -15.46 8.91 17.06
CA GLU A 21 -16.65 8.21 16.62
C GLU A 21 -16.47 7.70 15.18
N ALA A 22 -16.76 6.42 14.98
CA ALA A 22 -16.65 5.74 13.70
C ALA A 22 -17.57 6.39 12.65
N PRO A 23 -17.10 6.68 11.42
CA PRO A 23 -17.98 7.19 10.38
C PRO A 23 -18.97 6.10 9.93
N GLU A 24 -20.25 6.29 10.28
CA GLU A 24 -21.38 5.50 9.75
C GLU A 24 -21.41 5.58 8.21
N ALA A 25 -21.47 4.42 7.58
CA ALA A 25 -21.64 4.27 6.13
C ALA A 25 -23.00 4.85 5.66
N PRO A 26 -23.05 5.46 4.45
CA PRO A 26 -24.25 6.13 3.94
C PRO A 26 -25.41 5.15 3.71
N LYS A 27 -26.52 5.41 4.40
CA LYS A 27 -27.81 4.71 4.25
C LYS A 27 -28.40 5.03 2.86
N THR A 28 -28.30 4.08 1.94
CA THR A 28 -28.93 4.16 0.60
C THR A 28 -30.47 4.20 0.71
N PRO A 29 -31.17 5.03 -0.09
CA PRO A 29 -32.60 5.26 0.06
C PRO A 29 -33.47 4.08 -0.39
N LYS A 30 -34.41 3.72 0.48
CA LYS A 30 -35.44 2.68 0.35
C LYS A 30 -36.48 3.11 -0.70
N ARG A 31 -36.39 2.60 -1.92
CA ARG A 31 -37.42 2.83 -2.96
C ARG A 31 -38.64 1.93 -2.74
N LYS A 32 -39.79 2.57 -2.55
CA LYS A 32 -41.11 1.95 -2.50
C LYS A 32 -41.49 1.37 -3.88
N SER A 33 -42.22 0.26 -3.80
CA SER A 33 -42.86 -0.55 -4.83
C SER A 33 -43.72 0.22 -5.84
N ALA A 34 -43.62 -0.18 -7.11
CA ALA A 34 -44.70 -0.09 -8.09
C ALA A 34 -44.69 -1.40 -8.91
N ALA A 35 -45.87 -2.00 -9.02
CA ALA A 35 -46.09 -3.29 -9.62
C ALA A 35 -46.28 -3.19 -11.16
N GLN A 36 -46.13 -4.37 -11.78
CA GLN A 36 -46.86 -4.85 -12.96
C GLN A 36 -46.14 -4.78 -14.32
N GLY A 37 -45.76 -5.98 -14.82
CA GLY A 37 -45.75 -6.28 -16.25
C GLY A 37 -44.55 -7.08 -16.80
N GLY A 38 -44.71 -8.40 -16.96
CA GLY A 38 -44.25 -9.11 -18.17
C GLY A 38 -42.96 -9.97 -18.17
N THR A 39 -43.15 -11.29 -18.30
CA THR A 39 -42.30 -12.31 -19.00
C THR A 39 -41.17 -13.06 -18.26
N PRO A 40 -40.88 -14.34 -18.64
CA PRO A 40 -40.65 -15.43 -17.68
C PRO A 40 -39.18 -15.87 -17.47
N LYS A 41 -38.94 -16.36 -16.24
CA LYS A 41 -37.99 -17.40 -15.78
C LYS A 41 -36.67 -17.58 -16.55
N LYS A 42 -35.60 -16.96 -16.04
CA LYS A 42 -34.28 -17.62 -15.96
C LYS A 42 -34.02 -17.97 -14.50
N ALA A 43 -33.96 -19.27 -14.21
CA ALA A 43 -33.60 -19.81 -12.91
C ALA A 43 -32.25 -19.21 -12.48
N LYS A 44 -32.26 -18.39 -11.43
CA LYS A 44 -31.02 -18.04 -10.73
C LYS A 44 -30.57 -19.31 -10.06
N ASN A 45 -29.41 -19.79 -10.48
CA ASN A 45 -28.69 -20.87 -9.87
C ASN A 45 -28.53 -20.53 -8.38
N ASP A 46 -29.30 -21.19 -7.52
CA ASP A 46 -29.12 -21.14 -6.08
C ASP A 46 -27.74 -21.71 -5.81
N THR A 47 -26.75 -20.83 -5.71
CA THR A 47 -25.46 -21.22 -5.16
C THR A 47 -25.76 -21.47 -3.69
N PRO A 48 -25.66 -22.71 -3.17
CA PRO A 48 -25.93 -22.93 -1.77
C PRO A 48 -24.96 -22.05 -0.99
N LYS A 49 -25.50 -21.14 -0.16
CA LYS A 49 -24.74 -20.50 0.91
C LYS A 49 -24.12 -21.65 1.69
N SER A 50 -22.83 -21.88 1.47
CA SER A 50 -22.04 -22.74 2.33
C SER A 50 -22.33 -22.25 3.74
N SER A 51 -23.02 -23.09 4.51
CA SER A 51 -23.06 -23.01 5.96
C SER A 51 -21.63 -23.33 6.40
N GLY A 52 -20.75 -22.36 6.16
CA GLY A 52 -19.35 -22.42 6.49
C GLY A 52 -19.31 -22.24 7.98
N ARG A 53 -19.29 -23.36 8.71
CA ARG A 53 -18.77 -23.39 10.07
C ARG A 53 -17.42 -22.69 9.99
N ASN A 54 -17.38 -21.46 10.50
CA ASN A 54 -16.21 -20.60 10.40
C ASN A 54 -15.06 -21.40 11.01
N ILE A 55 -14.11 -21.81 10.17
CA ILE A 55 -12.91 -22.50 10.62
C ILE A 55 -12.28 -21.51 11.58
N LYS A 56 -12.32 -21.81 12.89
CA LYS A 56 -11.57 -21.02 13.87
C LYS A 56 -10.14 -21.10 13.40
N SER A 57 -9.58 -19.97 12.97
CA SER A 57 -8.23 -19.91 12.45
C SER A 57 -7.30 -20.26 13.61
N SER A 58 -6.91 -21.53 13.70
CA SER A 58 -5.91 -21.98 14.65
C SER A 58 -4.62 -21.17 14.43
N LYS A 59 -3.94 -20.82 15.52
CA LYS A 59 -2.67 -20.09 15.51
C LYS A 59 -1.74 -20.73 14.48
N ILE A 60 -1.01 -19.89 13.73
CA ILE A 60 0.03 -20.38 12.82
C ILE A 60 1.20 -20.79 13.73
N PRO A 61 1.69 -22.03 13.62
CA PRO A 61 2.81 -22.50 14.42
C PRO A 61 4.09 -21.74 14.06
N GLU A 62 4.91 -21.45 15.06
CA GLU A 62 6.17 -20.70 14.90
C GLU A 62 7.38 -21.65 14.80
N SER A 63 7.19 -22.94 15.10
CA SER A 63 8.21 -23.98 14.99
C SER A 63 7.63 -25.30 14.47
N PHE A 64 8.50 -26.22 14.05
CA PHE A 64 8.07 -27.53 13.55
C PHE A 64 7.41 -28.39 14.64
N ASP A 65 7.84 -28.25 15.89
CA ASP A 65 7.30 -29.00 17.03
C ASP A 65 5.88 -28.56 17.41
N GLU A 66 5.52 -27.31 17.12
CA GLU A 66 4.18 -26.75 17.35
C GLU A 66 3.18 -27.10 16.23
N LEU A 67 3.63 -27.75 15.15
CA LEU A 67 2.73 -28.13 14.06
C LEU A 67 1.69 -29.13 14.56
N ALA A 68 0.42 -28.77 14.37
CA ALA A 68 -0.69 -29.70 14.53
C ALA A 68 -0.55 -30.85 13.52
N GLU A 69 -1.10 -32.01 13.84
CA GLU A 69 -1.00 -33.21 13.00
C GLU A 69 -1.57 -32.97 11.60
N GLU A 70 -2.65 -32.18 11.52
CA GLU A 70 -3.27 -31.76 10.28
C GLU A 70 -2.32 -30.94 9.40
N ASP A 71 -1.55 -30.04 10.01
CA ASP A 71 -0.60 -29.18 9.31
C ASP A 71 0.62 -29.97 8.82
N LYS A 72 1.07 -30.97 9.58
CA LYS A 72 2.14 -31.89 9.15
C LYS A 72 1.71 -32.69 7.92
N MET A 73 0.52 -33.29 7.98
CA MET A 73 -0.09 -33.99 6.84
C MET A 73 -0.17 -33.08 5.62
N LEU A 74 -0.65 -31.85 5.81
CA LEU A 74 -0.84 -30.89 4.74
C LEU A 74 0.48 -30.54 4.02
N ILE A 75 1.56 -30.35 4.78
CA ILE A 75 2.89 -30.08 4.21
C ILE A 75 3.41 -31.32 3.48
N GLU A 76 3.35 -32.49 4.11
CA GLU A 76 3.89 -33.74 3.56
C GLU A 76 3.24 -34.09 2.21
N TRP A 77 1.91 -34.05 2.14
CA TRP A 77 1.18 -34.36 0.91
C TRP A 77 1.48 -33.35 -0.17
N LYS A 78 1.61 -32.07 0.20
CA LYS A 78 1.95 -31.04 -0.78
C LYS A 78 3.36 -31.23 -1.33
N GLU A 79 4.31 -31.66 -0.51
CA GLU A 79 5.70 -31.93 -0.91
C GLU A 79 5.83 -33.21 -1.72
N ARG A 80 4.97 -34.21 -1.48
CA ARG A 80 4.81 -35.39 -2.33
C ARG A 80 4.24 -35.06 -3.73
N GLY A 81 3.73 -33.84 -3.93
CA GLY A 81 3.18 -33.38 -5.20
C GLY A 81 1.68 -33.62 -5.36
N GLU A 82 0.97 -33.95 -4.28
CA GLU A 82 -0.46 -34.23 -4.32
C GLU A 82 -1.29 -33.00 -4.75
N GLY A 83 -2.39 -33.29 -5.44
CA GLY A 83 -3.35 -32.28 -5.89
C GLY A 83 -4.18 -31.73 -4.73
N TRP A 84 -4.59 -30.46 -4.83
CA TRP A 84 -5.39 -29.80 -3.79
C TRP A 84 -6.74 -30.47 -3.52
N ASN A 85 -7.34 -31.11 -4.52
CA ASN A 85 -8.60 -31.83 -4.35
C ASN A 85 -8.44 -33.00 -3.38
N THR A 86 -7.44 -33.86 -3.61
CA THR A 86 -7.10 -34.99 -2.74
C THR A 86 -6.77 -34.53 -1.31
N ILE A 87 -5.97 -33.46 -1.21
CA ILE A 87 -5.60 -32.88 0.09
C ILE A 87 -6.82 -32.34 0.83
N ASN A 88 -7.75 -31.67 0.15
CA ASN A 88 -8.98 -31.15 0.76
C ASN A 88 -9.89 -32.28 1.27
N GLU A 89 -9.99 -33.38 0.52
CA GLU A 89 -10.75 -34.58 0.92
C GLU A 89 -10.15 -35.20 2.18
N GLU A 90 -8.83 -35.35 2.20
CA GLU A 90 -8.12 -35.92 3.35
C GLU A 90 -8.17 -35.00 4.57
N TRP A 91 -8.02 -33.69 4.37
CA TRP A 91 -8.21 -32.68 5.43
C TRP A 91 -9.62 -32.76 6.02
N ASN A 92 -10.64 -32.90 5.17
CA ASN A 92 -12.03 -33.06 5.61
C ASN A 92 -12.24 -34.38 6.35
N ARG A 93 -11.56 -35.47 5.96
CA ARG A 93 -11.60 -36.76 6.65
C ARG A 93 -11.07 -36.66 8.07
N ILE A 94 -9.98 -35.93 8.28
CA ILE A 94 -9.33 -35.77 9.59
C ILE A 94 -10.07 -34.74 10.47
N THR A 95 -10.40 -33.57 9.90
CA THR A 95 -10.94 -32.43 10.68
C THR A 95 -12.47 -32.35 10.69
N GLY A 96 -13.14 -33.12 9.84
CA GLY A 96 -14.58 -33.08 9.63
C GLY A 96 -15.09 -31.80 8.96
N ASN A 97 -14.19 -30.94 8.45
CA ASN A 97 -14.56 -29.66 7.83
C ASN A 97 -13.94 -29.51 6.44
N MET A 98 -14.78 -29.17 5.46
CA MET A 98 -14.34 -28.89 4.09
C MET A 98 -13.72 -27.48 4.00
N PRO A 99 -12.42 -27.35 3.68
CA PRO A 99 -11.78 -26.05 3.54
C PRO A 99 -12.21 -25.34 2.23
N GLY A 100 -12.12 -24.01 2.23
CA GLY A 100 -12.28 -23.23 1.01
C GLY A 100 -11.10 -23.40 0.06
N LYS A 101 -11.31 -23.13 -1.24
CA LYS A 101 -10.29 -23.31 -2.30
C LYS A 101 -8.94 -22.63 -2.00
N SER A 102 -8.96 -21.48 -1.30
CA SER A 102 -7.76 -20.72 -0.93
C SER A 102 -7.30 -20.94 0.52
N THR A 103 -8.05 -21.70 1.32
CA THR A 103 -7.78 -21.85 2.77
C THR A 103 -6.47 -22.61 3.02
N LEU A 104 -6.33 -23.82 2.49
CA LEU A 104 -5.14 -24.63 2.70
C LEU A 104 -3.89 -24.07 2.00
N PRO A 105 -3.95 -23.57 0.74
CA PRO A 105 -2.79 -22.95 0.10
C PRO A 105 -2.22 -21.76 0.89
N VAL A 106 -3.10 -20.89 1.39
CA VAL A 106 -2.68 -19.76 2.22
C VAL A 106 -2.08 -20.25 3.54
N ARG A 107 -2.67 -21.28 4.16
CA ARG A 107 -2.14 -21.84 5.41
C ARG A 107 -0.75 -22.45 5.23
N ILE A 108 -0.51 -23.25 4.18
CA ILE A 108 0.83 -23.77 3.86
C ILE A 108 1.81 -22.63 3.63
N GLY A 109 1.43 -21.61 2.86
CA GLY A 109 2.31 -20.46 2.61
C GLY A 109 2.74 -19.76 3.90
N ARG A 110 1.80 -19.59 4.83
CA ARG A 110 2.08 -18.98 6.15
C ARG A 110 2.97 -19.86 7.02
N ILE A 111 2.72 -21.17 7.06
CA ILE A 111 3.54 -22.11 7.81
C ILE A 111 4.97 -22.14 7.25
N LYS A 112 5.13 -22.26 5.92
CA LYS A 112 6.44 -22.26 5.29
C LYS A 112 7.21 -20.96 5.54
N ALA A 113 6.52 -19.82 5.54
CA ALA A 113 7.13 -18.53 5.88
C ALA A 113 7.54 -18.45 7.36
N ALA A 114 6.73 -18.98 8.28
CA ALA A 114 7.06 -19.00 9.71
C ALA A 114 8.24 -19.94 10.03
N LEU A 115 8.31 -21.08 9.34
CA LEU A 115 9.42 -22.04 9.46
C LEU A 115 10.67 -21.62 8.68
N ALA A 116 10.59 -20.57 7.85
CA ALA A 116 11.74 -20.05 7.14
C ALA A 116 12.63 -19.28 8.12
N CYS A 117 13.61 -19.98 8.69
CA CYS A 117 14.59 -19.39 9.57
C CYS A 117 15.81 -18.90 8.78
N VAL A 118 16.26 -17.68 9.06
CA VAL A 118 17.61 -17.22 8.72
C VAL A 118 18.55 -17.73 9.83
N ALA A 119 19.72 -18.23 9.45
CA ALA A 119 20.71 -18.70 10.42
C ALA A 119 21.08 -17.56 11.39
N PRO A 120 21.17 -17.81 12.72
CA PRO A 120 21.35 -16.75 13.71
C PRO A 120 22.62 -15.91 13.47
N GLU A 121 23.68 -16.53 12.95
CA GLU A 121 24.92 -15.88 12.51
C GLU A 121 24.73 -14.90 11.35
N ASP A 122 23.74 -15.13 10.50
CA ASP A 122 23.44 -14.29 9.34
C ASP A 122 22.41 -13.20 9.68
N ILE A 123 21.64 -13.34 10.77
CA ILE A 123 20.74 -12.29 11.26
C ILE A 123 21.53 -11.02 11.61
N ALA A 124 22.67 -11.17 12.28
CA ALA A 124 23.53 -10.04 12.63
C ALA A 124 24.05 -9.33 11.36
N LYS A 125 24.55 -10.09 10.38
CA LYS A 125 25.00 -9.54 9.09
C LYS A 125 23.87 -8.89 8.30
N MET A 126 22.66 -9.43 8.35
CA MET A 126 21.50 -8.87 7.67
C MET A 126 21.20 -7.45 8.17
N VAL A 127 21.28 -7.21 9.48
CA VAL A 127 21.11 -5.87 10.07
C VAL A 127 22.23 -4.93 9.64
N GLU A 128 23.48 -5.40 9.63
CA GLU A 128 24.61 -4.61 9.13
C GLU A 128 24.45 -4.21 7.66
N TYR A 129 24.06 -5.16 6.80
CA TYR A 129 23.84 -4.90 5.38
C TYR A 129 22.62 -4.02 5.12
N GLU A 130 21.54 -4.15 5.91
CA GLU A 130 20.39 -3.26 5.82
C GLU A 130 20.81 -1.80 6.08
N ALA A 131 21.61 -1.56 7.13
CA ALA A 131 22.11 -0.23 7.44
C ALA A 131 22.99 0.36 6.32
N VAL A 132 23.86 -0.46 5.73
CA VAL A 132 24.70 -0.04 4.59
C VAL A 132 23.84 0.31 3.38
N VAL A 133 22.92 -0.57 2.98
CA VAL A 133 22.03 -0.35 1.83
C VAL A 133 21.14 0.87 2.04
N THR A 134 20.64 1.09 3.25
CA THR A 134 19.85 2.29 3.59
C THR A 134 20.67 3.56 3.39
N GLN A 135 21.93 3.59 3.83
CA GLN A 135 22.83 4.73 3.59
C GLN A 135 23.11 4.97 2.10
N GLU A 136 23.30 3.90 1.32
CA GLU A 136 23.49 3.98 -0.13
C GLU A 136 22.26 4.58 -0.83
N ILE A 137 21.07 4.09 -0.50
CA ILE A 137 19.80 4.60 -1.04
C ILE A 137 19.61 6.07 -0.67
N GLU A 138 19.92 6.48 0.56
CA GLU A 138 19.85 7.88 0.95
C GLU A 138 20.81 8.78 0.17
N ALA A 139 22.03 8.30 -0.10
CA ALA A 139 23.00 9.02 -0.91
C ALA A 139 22.53 9.15 -2.37
N GLU A 140 22.06 8.04 -2.96
CA GLU A 140 21.48 8.05 -4.30
C GLU A 140 20.28 8.99 -4.42
N TYR A 141 19.43 9.01 -3.39
CA TYR A 141 18.28 9.91 -3.35
C TYR A 141 18.70 11.37 -3.29
N LYS A 142 19.70 11.73 -2.46
CA LYS A 142 20.27 13.09 -2.39
C LYS A 142 20.87 13.50 -3.74
N ASP A 143 21.63 12.62 -4.37
CA ASP A 143 22.21 12.85 -5.70
C ASP A 143 21.15 13.03 -6.78
N ALA A 144 20.11 12.18 -6.77
CA ALA A 144 19.00 12.25 -7.71
C ALA A 144 18.22 13.56 -7.55
N LEU A 145 18.01 14.03 -6.31
CA LEU A 145 17.41 15.33 -6.03
C LEU A 145 18.27 16.48 -6.54
N ALA A 146 19.59 16.46 -6.29
CA ALA A 146 20.50 17.49 -6.81
C ALA A 146 20.48 17.55 -8.34
N LYS A 147 20.53 16.37 -9.00
CA LYS A 147 20.41 16.24 -10.47
C LYS A 147 19.08 16.77 -10.97
N LYS A 148 17.96 16.49 -10.29
CA LYS A 148 16.64 17.02 -10.64
C LYS A 148 16.65 18.55 -10.67
N TRP A 149 17.12 19.20 -9.60
CA TRP A 149 17.11 20.66 -9.52
C TRP A 149 18.08 21.32 -10.49
N THR A 150 19.20 20.68 -10.79
CA THR A 150 20.12 21.10 -11.86
C THR A 150 19.43 21.05 -13.22
N ARG A 151 18.68 19.98 -13.51
CA ARG A 151 17.90 19.87 -14.75
C ARG A 151 16.78 20.91 -14.83
N VAL A 152 16.11 21.21 -13.71
CA VAL A 152 15.09 22.27 -13.66
C VAL A 152 15.72 23.63 -13.95
N SER A 153 16.84 23.97 -13.31
CA SER A 153 17.59 25.20 -13.57
C SER A 153 17.98 25.33 -15.05
N LYS A 154 18.56 24.27 -15.64
CA LYS A 154 18.89 24.25 -17.07
C LYS A 154 17.65 24.44 -17.94
N ARG A 155 16.54 23.78 -17.62
CA ARG A 155 15.29 23.93 -18.38
C ARG A 155 14.75 25.36 -18.29
N MET A 156 14.89 26.03 -17.14
CA MET A 156 14.51 27.44 -17.01
C MET A 156 15.37 28.32 -17.93
N GLU A 157 16.69 28.09 -17.95
CA GLU A 157 17.64 28.80 -18.83
C GLU A 157 17.33 28.57 -20.32
N ASP A 158 17.09 27.33 -20.73
CA ASP A 158 16.72 26.98 -22.12
C ASP A 158 15.41 27.66 -22.56
N ASN A 159 14.56 28.09 -21.63
CA ASN A 159 13.32 28.83 -21.89
C ASN A 159 13.47 30.35 -21.67
N GLY A 160 14.70 30.86 -21.60
CA GLY A 160 14.98 32.29 -21.45
C GLY A 160 14.73 32.87 -20.06
N ILE A 161 14.48 32.02 -19.05
CA ILE A 161 14.37 32.43 -17.65
C ILE A 161 15.77 32.48 -17.05
N GLN A 162 16.01 33.42 -16.13
CA GLN A 162 17.27 33.52 -15.40
C GLN A 162 17.69 32.18 -14.80
N ASN A 163 18.97 31.82 -14.95
CA ASN A 163 19.53 30.64 -14.31
C ASN A 163 19.62 30.85 -12.78
N TYR A 164 18.89 30.02 -12.03
CA TYR A 164 18.95 29.99 -10.57
C TYR A 164 19.74 28.78 -10.08
N PRO A 165 20.53 28.92 -8.99
CA PRO A 165 21.19 27.79 -8.36
C PRO A 165 20.18 26.70 -7.93
N ALA A 166 20.53 25.43 -8.19
CA ALA A 166 19.69 24.27 -7.90
C ALA A 166 19.15 24.24 -6.45
N ALA A 167 20.00 24.57 -5.47
CA ALA A 167 19.63 24.62 -4.06
C ALA A 167 18.59 25.72 -3.74
N THR A 168 18.60 26.83 -4.47
CA THR A 168 17.62 27.91 -4.32
C THR A 168 16.26 27.47 -4.84
N LEU A 169 16.24 26.83 -6.03
CA LEU A 169 15.01 26.30 -6.62
C LEU A 169 14.37 25.23 -5.72
N GLU A 170 15.18 24.35 -5.14
CA GLU A 170 14.71 23.35 -4.20
C GLU A 170 14.01 23.98 -2.98
N LYS A 171 14.67 24.94 -2.33
CA LYS A 171 14.14 25.63 -1.15
C LYS A 171 12.84 26.35 -1.48
N GLN A 172 12.80 27.07 -2.60
CA GLN A 172 11.59 27.79 -3.02
C GLN A 172 10.45 26.83 -3.34
N PHE A 173 10.72 25.73 -4.03
CA PHE A 173 9.70 24.74 -4.32
C PHE A 173 9.16 24.05 -3.07
N LYS A 174 10.03 23.68 -2.13
CA LYS A 174 9.62 23.14 -0.81
C LYS A 174 8.75 24.15 -0.06
N LYS A 175 9.14 25.43 -0.04
CA LYS A 175 8.36 26.52 0.56
C LYS A 175 6.99 26.68 -0.10
N MET A 176 6.93 26.70 -1.44
CA MET A 176 5.67 26.79 -2.18
C MET A 176 4.76 25.59 -1.94
N LYS A 177 5.34 24.38 -1.80
CA LYS A 177 4.59 23.16 -1.51
C LYS A 177 4.01 23.18 -0.09
N ALA A 178 4.78 23.67 0.88
CA ALA A 178 4.32 23.82 2.27
C ALA A 178 3.27 24.94 2.43
N CYS A 179 3.36 26.00 1.62
CA CYS A 179 2.46 27.15 1.65
C CYS A 179 1.17 26.97 0.79
N GLY A 180 0.97 25.80 0.16
CA GLY A 180 -0.20 25.53 -0.68
C GLY A 180 -0.28 26.32 -2.00
N THR A 181 0.71 27.16 -2.30
CA THR A 181 0.71 28.10 -3.43
C THR A 181 0.87 27.43 -4.80
N LEU A 182 1.36 26.18 -4.83
CA LEU A 182 1.59 25.41 -6.06
C LEU A 182 0.31 25.02 -6.82
N GLY A 183 -0.87 25.09 -6.19
CA GLY A 183 -2.15 24.79 -6.84
C GLY A 183 -2.63 25.85 -7.83
N ASN A 184 -2.08 27.08 -7.78
CA ASN A 184 -2.63 28.22 -8.52
C ASN A 184 -1.78 28.66 -9.75
N ALA A 185 -0.55 28.17 -9.89
CA ALA A 185 0.38 28.62 -10.93
C ALA A 185 0.20 27.94 -12.31
N THR A 186 -0.61 26.88 -12.39
CA THR A 186 -0.85 26.12 -13.64
C THR A 186 -1.99 26.72 -14.49
N GLN A 187 -2.64 27.81 -14.05
CA GLN A 187 -3.70 28.50 -14.79
C GLN A 187 -3.31 29.95 -15.11
N SER A 188 -2.24 30.15 -15.88
CA SER A 188 -2.04 31.39 -16.63
C SER A 188 -1.13 31.09 -17.80
N ALA A 189 -1.68 30.41 -18.80
CA ALA A 189 -1.26 30.62 -20.17
C ALA A 189 -1.94 31.91 -20.64
N PRO A 190 -1.21 32.90 -21.18
CA PRO A 190 -1.83 34.06 -21.78
C PRO A 190 -2.50 33.62 -23.09
N ALA A 191 -3.83 33.57 -23.07
CA ALA A 191 -4.62 33.90 -24.24
C ALA A 191 -4.64 35.43 -24.33
N GLU A 192 -4.23 35.99 -25.47
CA GLU A 192 -4.58 37.27 -26.14
C GLU A 192 -3.53 37.44 -27.26
N ALA A 193 -3.82 37.73 -28.54
CA ALA A 193 -4.97 38.41 -29.10
C ALA A 193 -5.29 37.92 -30.53
N ASP A 194 -6.58 37.86 -30.80
CA ASP A 194 -7.26 37.89 -32.09
C ASP A 194 -7.10 39.29 -32.74
N GLY A 195 -7.03 39.38 -34.07
CA GLY A 195 -6.95 40.68 -34.76
C GLY A 195 -6.47 40.63 -36.21
N ALA A 196 -7.42 40.49 -37.11
CA ALA A 196 -7.35 40.45 -38.58
C ALA A 196 -6.48 41.52 -39.28
N ASP A 197 -5.95 41.16 -40.45
CA ASP A 197 -6.12 42.00 -41.66
C ASP A 197 -6.18 41.14 -42.92
N ALA A 198 -7.04 41.55 -43.85
CA ALA A 198 -7.46 40.83 -45.04
C ALA A 198 -6.76 41.33 -46.32
N GLU A 199 -6.88 40.52 -47.38
CA GLU A 199 -6.68 40.83 -48.81
C GLU A 199 -5.26 41.19 -49.31
N MET A 200 -4.74 40.40 -50.27
CA MET A 200 -4.90 40.70 -51.70
C MET A 200 -4.34 39.54 -52.55
N GLU A 201 -5.20 38.97 -53.39
CA GLU A 201 -4.82 38.09 -54.51
C GLU A 201 -3.96 38.85 -55.53
N SER A 202 -3.08 38.13 -56.21
CA SER A 202 -2.52 38.50 -57.51
C SER A 202 -2.32 37.24 -58.35
#